data_AF-A0A355E419-F1
#
_entry.id   AF-A0A355E419-F1
#
_cell.length_a   1.000
_cell.length_b   1.000
_cell.length_c   1.000
_cell.angle_alpha   90.00
_cell.angle_beta   90.00
_cell.angle_gamma   90.00
#
_symmetry.space_group_name_H-M   'P 1'
#
loop_
_entity.id
_entity.type
_entity.pdbx_description
1 polymer ?
#
loop_
_entity_poly.entity_id
_entity_poly.type
_entity_poly.pdbx_seq_one_letter_code
_entity_poly.pdbx_strand_id
1 'polypeptide(L)'
;MKTILRIAAVLVVLAALGWAAAGYYPRLRYRWDRSQYPAIRTRPQFAGALQKDIDLRRRNEFARRYQRITALIDAAEEQGLAAAMLRPKMENAARLAREGNYFLADVHLNSIELRVPRRRERLRPATVQDEDPDAVPDADAAPVRRRKARR
;
A
#
# COMPACT_ATOMS: atom_id res chain seq x y z
N MET A 1 -32.75 -75.72 11.08
CA MET A 1 -31.39 -75.13 11.24
C MET A 1 -30.81 -74.58 9.93
N LYS A 2 -30.90 -75.27 8.78
CA LYS A 2 -30.30 -74.82 7.51
C LYS A 2 -30.84 -73.48 6.96
N THR A 3 -32.11 -73.16 7.20
CA THR A 3 -32.75 -71.89 6.81
C THR A 3 -32.24 -70.69 7.61
N ILE A 4 -32.01 -70.86 8.91
CA ILE A 4 -31.47 -69.81 9.78
C ILE A 4 -30.04 -69.45 9.36
N LEU A 5 -29.21 -70.45 9.04
CA LEU A 5 -27.86 -70.24 8.52
C LEU A 5 -27.86 -69.49 7.17
N ARG A 6 -28.81 -69.77 6.28
CA ARG A 6 -28.95 -69.05 5.01
C ARG A 6 -29.37 -67.59 5.22
N ILE A 7 -30.30 -67.32 6.14
CA ILE A 7 -30.72 -65.95 6.47
C ILE A 7 -29.56 -65.18 7.10
N ALA A 8 -28.80 -65.79 8.02
CA ALA A 8 -27.61 -65.18 8.60
C ALA A 8 -26.54 -64.89 7.54
N ALA A 9 -26.30 -65.80 6.60
CA ALA A 9 -25.36 -65.59 5.50
C ALA A 9 -25.78 -64.42 4.60
N VAL A 10 -27.07 -64.31 4.27
CA VAL A 10 -27.61 -63.18 3.49
C VAL A 10 -27.44 -61.86 4.25
N LEU A 11 -27.70 -61.83 5.56
CA LEU A 11 -27.50 -60.63 6.38
C LEU A 11 -26.04 -60.21 6.45
N VAL A 12 -25.10 -61.16 6.55
CA VAL A 12 -23.66 -60.86 6.54
C VAL A 12 -23.22 -60.29 5.18
N VAL A 13 -23.71 -60.85 4.08
CA VAL A 13 -23.41 -60.35 2.72
C VAL A 13 -23.98 -58.94 2.52
N LEU A 14 -25.21 -58.68 2.96
CA LEU A 14 -25.83 -57.36 2.90
C LEU A 14 -25.09 -56.35 3.79
N ALA A 15 -24.68 -56.74 4.99
CA ALA A 15 -23.89 -55.89 5.88
C ALA A 15 -22.52 -55.56 5.27
N ALA A 16 -21.85 -56.54 4.66
CA ALA A 16 -20.57 -56.33 3.97
C ALA A 16 -20.70 -55.39 2.76
N LEU A 17 -21.78 -55.54 1.96
CA LEU A 17 -22.10 -54.64 0.85
C LEU A 17 -22.40 -53.22 1.34
N GLY A 18 -23.18 -53.08 2.41
CA GLY A 18 -23.46 -51.78 3.02
C GLY A 18 -22.18 -51.10 3.53
N TRP A 19 -21.28 -51.85 4.15
CA TRP A 19 -19.99 -51.34 4.62
C TRP A 19 -19.07 -50.92 3.48
N ALA A 20 -18.98 -51.72 2.42
CA ALA A 20 -18.20 -51.40 1.24
C ALA A 20 -18.74 -50.15 0.52
N ALA A 21 -20.06 -50.03 0.38
CA ALA A 21 -20.70 -48.85 -0.20
C ALA A 21 -20.47 -47.58 0.65
N ALA A 22 -20.60 -47.70 1.98
CA ALA A 22 -20.35 -46.60 2.90
C ALA A 22 -18.90 -46.10 2.89
N GLY A 23 -17.91 -46.96 2.65
CA GLY A 23 -16.51 -46.57 2.51
C GLY A 23 -16.13 -46.03 1.13
N TYR A 24 -16.78 -46.53 0.06
CA TYR A 24 -16.43 -46.21 -1.32
C TYR A 24 -17.11 -44.95 -1.84
N TYR A 25 -18.40 -44.75 -1.51
CA TYR A 25 -19.18 -43.62 -2.00
C TYR A 25 -18.64 -42.25 -1.57
N PRO A 26 -18.20 -42.03 -0.31
CA PRO A 26 -17.61 -40.75 0.10
C PRO A 26 -16.30 -40.45 -0.64
N ARG A 27 -15.50 -41.48 -0.94
CA ARG A 27 -14.26 -41.31 -1.70
C ARG A 27 -14.53 -40.95 -3.15
N LEU A 28 -15.55 -41.56 -3.77
CA LEU A 28 -15.95 -41.22 -5.13
C LEU A 28 -16.49 -39.80 -5.21
N ARG A 29 -17.36 -39.43 -4.27
CA ARG A 29 -17.93 -38.09 -4.18
C ARG A 29 -16.85 -37.04 -3.91
N TYR A 30 -15.90 -37.32 -3.02
CA TYR A 30 -14.76 -36.43 -2.79
C TYR A 30 -13.92 -36.21 -4.05
N ARG A 31 -13.65 -37.27 -4.84
CA ARG A 31 -12.90 -37.14 -6.10
C ARG A 31 -13.71 -36.37 -7.15
N TRP A 32 -15.02 -36.61 -7.23
CA TRP A 32 -15.92 -35.88 -8.11
C TRP A 32 -15.99 -34.39 -7.73
N ASP A 33 -16.24 -34.09 -6.45
CA ASP A 33 -16.32 -32.72 -5.93
C ASP A 33 -15.00 -31.98 -6.12
N ARG A 34 -13.86 -32.65 -5.94
CA ARG A 34 -12.54 -32.07 -6.20
C ARG A 34 -12.27 -31.82 -7.69
N SER A 35 -12.90 -32.60 -8.58
CA SER A 35 -12.81 -32.39 -10.04
C SER A 35 -13.70 -31.24 -10.51
N GLN A 36 -14.89 -31.07 -9.93
CA GLN A 36 -15.81 -29.99 -10.31
C GLN A 36 -15.49 -28.67 -9.60
N TYR A 37 -15.05 -28.74 -8.35
CA TYR A 37 -14.70 -27.60 -7.50
C TYR A 37 -13.23 -27.70 -7.10
N PRO A 38 -12.29 -27.35 -8.01
CA PRO A 38 -10.88 -27.29 -7.65
C PRO A 38 -10.71 -26.32 -6.48
N ALA A 39 -10.00 -26.75 -5.44
CA ALA A 39 -9.78 -25.94 -4.25
C ALA A 39 -9.23 -24.56 -4.65
N ILE A 40 -9.89 -23.50 -4.18
CA ILE A 40 -9.44 -22.12 -4.37
C ILE A 40 -8.01 -22.06 -3.82
N ARG A 41 -7.04 -21.80 -4.69
CA ARG A 41 -5.64 -21.67 -4.29
C ARG A 41 -5.54 -20.55 -3.26
N THR A 42 -5.28 -20.89 -2.00
CA THR A 42 -5.21 -19.95 -0.87
C THR A 42 -4.11 -18.90 -0.99
N ARG A 43 -3.15 -19.12 -1.91
CA ARG A 43 -2.17 -18.11 -2.34
C ARG A 43 -2.24 -17.99 -3.85
N PRO A 44 -3.04 -17.06 -4.40
CA PRO A 44 -3.03 -16.83 -5.84
C PRO A 44 -1.62 -16.38 -6.22
N GLN A 45 -1.09 -16.88 -7.35
CA GLN A 45 0.20 -16.44 -7.89
C GLN A 45 0.27 -14.91 -8.04
N PHE A 46 -0.89 -14.27 -8.20
CA PHE A 46 -1.09 -12.82 -8.19
C PHE A 46 -0.72 -12.12 -6.88
N ALA A 47 -0.88 -12.75 -5.70
CA ALA A 47 -0.57 -12.09 -4.43
C ALA A 47 0.93 -11.76 -4.30
N GLY A 48 1.80 -12.66 -4.79
CA GLY A 48 3.24 -12.42 -4.81
C GLY A 48 3.65 -11.34 -5.82
N ALA A 49 2.99 -11.28 -6.98
CA ALA A 49 3.22 -10.23 -7.97
C ALA A 49 2.75 -8.86 -7.45
N LEU A 50 1.56 -8.80 -6.84
CA LEU A 50 1.00 -7.58 -6.27
C LEU A 50 1.89 -7.02 -5.15
N GLN A 51 2.38 -7.89 -4.26
CA GLN A 51 3.28 -7.46 -3.18
C GLN A 51 4.58 -6.86 -3.74
N LYS A 52 5.18 -7.50 -4.74
CA LYS A 52 6.37 -6.97 -5.42
C LYS A 52 6.10 -5.61 -6.07
N ASP A 53 4.94 -5.41 -6.69
CA ASP A 53 4.57 -4.13 -7.29
C ASP A 53 4.40 -3.03 -6.24
N ILE A 54 3.79 -3.35 -5.09
CA ILE A 54 3.66 -2.40 -3.97
C ILE A 54 5.04 -2.01 -3.44
N ASP A 55 5.93 -2.99 -3.24
CA ASP A 55 7.28 -2.74 -2.72
C ASP A 55 8.11 -1.91 -3.72
N LEU A 56 7.97 -2.17 -5.03
CA LEU A 56 8.60 -1.36 -6.08
C LEU A 56 8.09 0.09 -6.07
N ARG A 57 6.78 0.29 -5.93
CA ARG A 57 6.19 1.64 -5.83
C ARG A 57 6.75 2.39 -4.62
N ARG A 58 6.77 1.76 -3.45
CA ARG A 58 7.33 2.35 -2.21
C ARG A 58 8.80 2.74 -2.37
N ARG A 59 9.61 1.88 -2.99
CA ARG A 59 11.02 2.17 -3.29
C ARG A 59 11.16 3.40 -4.19
N ASN A 60 10.37 3.47 -5.25
CA ASN A 60 10.43 4.58 -6.20
C ASN A 60 9.96 5.90 -5.58
N GLU A 61 8.90 5.87 -4.77
CA GLU A 61 8.41 7.04 -4.03
C GLU A 61 9.46 7.55 -3.03
N PHE A 62 10.04 6.64 -2.24
CA PHE A 62 11.11 6.98 -1.31
C PHE A 62 12.32 7.59 -2.03
N ALA A 63 12.78 6.98 -3.12
CA ALA A 63 13.92 7.48 -3.89
C ALA A 63 13.69 8.90 -4.42
N ARG A 64 12.49 9.18 -4.96
CA ARG A 64 12.12 10.53 -5.44
C ARG A 64 12.12 11.55 -4.31
N ARG A 65 11.57 11.19 -3.14
CA ARG A 65 11.55 12.05 -1.95
C ARG A 65 12.95 12.32 -1.42
N TYR A 66 13.76 11.27 -1.32
CA TYR A 66 15.15 11.35 -0.89
C TYR A 66 15.92 12.35 -1.76
N GLN A 67 15.85 12.20 -3.09
CA GLN A 67 16.51 13.11 -4.03
C GLN A 67 16.05 14.56 -3.87
N ARG A 68 14.73 14.78 -3.72
CA ARG A 68 14.18 16.14 -3.50
C ARG A 68 14.76 16.77 -2.24
N ILE A 69 14.81 16.03 -1.13
CA ILE A 69 15.28 16.56 0.15
C ILE A 69 16.80 16.80 0.12
N THR A 70 17.56 15.91 -0.54
CA THR A 70 18.99 16.15 -0.78
C THR A 70 19.21 17.45 -1.54
N ALA A 71 18.47 17.69 -2.62
CA ALA A 71 18.55 18.94 -3.37
C ALA A 71 18.16 20.17 -2.52
N LEU A 72 17.20 20.04 -1.60
CA LEU A 72 16.85 21.11 -0.66
C LEU A 72 17.97 21.39 0.35
N ILE A 73 18.67 20.36 0.81
CA ILE A 73 19.84 20.52 1.70
C ILE A 73 20.98 21.19 0.95
N ASP A 74 21.31 20.70 -0.25
CA ASP A 74 22.38 21.27 -1.08
C ASP A 74 22.09 22.75 -1.39
N ALA A 75 20.86 23.09 -1.80
CA ALA A 75 20.44 24.47 -2.04
C ALA A 75 20.48 25.35 -0.77
N ALA A 76 20.24 24.78 0.42
CA ALA A 76 20.37 25.52 1.67
C ALA A 76 21.84 25.75 2.05
N GLU A 77 22.71 24.78 1.79
CA GLU A 77 24.17 24.90 1.99
C GLU A 77 24.76 25.95 1.05
N GLU A 78 24.36 25.99 -0.22
CA GLU A 78 24.75 27.03 -1.19
C GLU A 78 24.36 28.45 -0.75
N GLN A 79 23.25 28.57 0.00
CA GLN A 79 22.79 29.82 0.58
C GLN A 79 23.52 30.19 1.89
N GLY A 80 24.50 29.39 2.33
CA GLY A 80 25.25 29.59 3.55
C GLY A 80 24.48 29.23 4.83
N LEU A 81 23.37 28.47 4.71
CA LEU A 81 22.59 28.02 5.86
C LEU A 81 23.18 26.71 6.42
N ALA A 82 23.10 26.53 7.74
CA ALA A 82 23.66 25.35 8.42
C ALA A 82 22.79 24.08 8.21
N ALA A 83 22.79 23.54 6.99
CA ALA A 83 22.02 22.33 6.64
C ALA A 83 22.86 21.03 6.66
N ALA A 84 24.20 21.12 6.70
CA ALA A 84 25.11 19.97 6.71
C ALA A 84 24.84 18.96 7.85
N MET A 85 24.37 19.44 9.01
CA MET A 85 23.99 18.61 10.16
C MET A 85 22.82 17.63 9.88
N LEU A 86 22.11 17.80 8.76
CA LEU A 86 21.01 16.94 8.35
C LEU A 86 21.47 15.73 7.51
N ARG A 87 22.67 15.77 6.91
CA ARG A 87 23.21 14.68 6.08
C ARG A 87 23.31 13.33 6.83
N PRO A 88 23.82 13.24 8.07
CA PRO A 88 23.84 11.97 8.81
C PRO A 88 22.43 11.39 9.08
N LYS A 89 21.42 12.26 9.19
CA LYS A 89 20.02 11.82 9.37
C LYS A 89 19.42 11.28 8.07
N MET A 90 19.83 11.82 6.92
CA MET A 90 19.49 11.28 5.60
C MET A 90 20.06 9.87 5.43
N GLU A 91 21.30 9.63 5.86
CA GLU A 91 21.92 8.30 5.81
C GLU A 91 21.17 7.28 6.68
N ASN A 92 20.71 7.69 7.87
CA ASN A 92 19.89 6.83 8.72
C ASN A 92 18.54 6.48 8.06
N ALA A 93 17.89 7.46 7.41
CA ALA A 93 16.67 7.21 6.64
C ALA A 93 16.92 6.23 5.48
N ALA A 94 18.05 6.36 4.78
CA ALA A 94 18.46 5.43 3.74
C ALA A 94 18.70 4.02 4.27
N ARG A 95 19.29 3.87 5.46
CA ARG A 95 19.47 2.57 6.12
C ARG A 95 18.12 1.89 6.40
N LEU A 96 17.17 2.60 6.99
CA LEU A 96 15.82 2.08 7.25
C LEU A 96 15.10 1.66 5.96
N ALA A 97 15.29 2.38 4.86
CA ALA A 97 14.73 2.02 3.57
C ALA A 97 15.36 0.75 2.97
N ARG A 98 16.66 0.49 3.20
CA ARG A 98 17.34 -0.76 2.81
C ARG A 98 16.83 -1.96 3.62
N GLU A 99 16.49 -1.74 4.88
CA GLU A 99 15.85 -2.74 5.75
C GLU A 99 14.37 -3.01 5.39
N GLY A 100 13.81 -2.25 4.44
CA GLY A 100 12.41 -2.38 4.01
C GLY A 100 11.41 -1.59 4.86
N ASN A 101 11.88 -0.84 5.86
CA ASN A 101 11.07 -0.03 6.76
C ASN A 101 10.74 1.35 6.17
N TYR A 102 10.05 1.38 5.02
CA TYR A 102 9.76 2.62 4.27
C TYR A 102 8.93 3.63 5.06
N PHE A 103 8.00 3.19 5.91
CA PHE A 103 7.19 4.09 6.73
C PHE A 103 8.05 4.92 7.70
N LEU A 104 8.94 4.26 8.44
CA LEU A 104 9.85 4.95 9.36
C LEU A 104 10.85 5.81 8.59
N ALA A 105 11.38 5.31 7.48
CA ALA A 105 12.27 6.07 6.61
C ALA A 105 11.60 7.38 6.12
N ASP A 106 10.34 7.33 5.73
CA ASP A 106 9.54 8.50 5.33
C ASP A 106 9.31 9.47 6.49
N VAL A 107 9.04 8.98 7.69
CA VAL A 107 8.93 9.82 8.90
C VAL A 107 10.23 10.58 9.15
N HIS A 108 11.38 9.90 8.99
CA HIS A 108 12.69 10.55 9.10
C HIS A 108 12.89 11.61 8.02
N LEU A 109 12.58 11.30 6.76
CA LEU A 109 12.66 12.27 5.66
C LEU A 109 11.77 13.50 5.91
N ASN A 110 10.53 13.32 6.35
CA ASN A 110 9.63 14.42 6.68
C ASN A 110 10.19 15.27 7.84
N SER A 111 10.75 14.64 8.86
CA SER A 111 11.39 15.36 9.97
C SER A 111 12.59 16.20 9.53
N ILE A 112 13.31 15.76 8.50
CA ILE A 112 14.45 16.48 7.91
C ILE A 112 13.93 17.65 7.09
N GLU A 113 12.95 17.41 6.22
CA GLU A 113 12.35 18.44 5.35
C GLU A 113 11.85 19.66 6.15
N LEU A 114 11.22 19.42 7.30
CA LEU A 114 10.73 20.47 8.20
C LEU A 114 11.85 21.25 8.90
N ARG A 115 13.04 20.65 9.06
CA ARG A 115 14.20 21.25 9.73
C ARG A 115 15.16 21.92 8.76
N VAL A 116 15.01 21.74 7.45
CA VAL A 116 15.83 22.44 6.45
C VAL A 116 15.55 23.94 6.61
N PRO A 117 16.56 24.76 6.95
CA PRO A 117 16.38 26.19 7.06
C PRO A 117 15.99 26.74 5.69
N ARG A 118 14.88 27.49 5.64
CA ARG A 118 14.43 28.18 4.44
C ARG A 118 14.65 29.66 4.64
N ARG A 119 15.14 30.36 3.62
CA ARG A 119 15.20 31.82 3.64
C ARG A 119 13.77 32.32 3.85
N ARG A 120 13.52 32.97 4.99
CA ARG A 120 12.22 33.63 5.23
C ARG A 120 12.10 34.73 4.18
N GLU A 121 11.34 34.48 3.12
CA GLU A 121 10.74 35.57 2.37
C GLU A 121 9.99 36.40 3.41
N ARG A 122 10.44 37.63 3.64
CA ARG A 122 9.73 38.56 4.51
C ARG A 122 8.37 38.76 3.85
N LEU A 123 7.36 38.02 4.29
CA LEU A 123 5.97 38.39 4.10
C LEU A 123 5.91 39.80 4.68
N ARG A 124 5.88 40.81 3.80
CA ARG A 124 5.62 42.19 4.23
C ARG A 124 4.32 42.08 5.03
N PRO A 125 4.28 42.58 6.28
CA PRO A 125 2.99 42.71 6.95
C PRO A 125 2.10 43.48 5.99
N ALA A 126 0.85 43.05 5.83
CA ALA A 126 -0.15 43.89 5.20
C ALA A 126 -0.20 45.16 6.05
N THR A 127 0.51 46.20 5.63
CA THR A 127 0.22 47.56 6.06
C THR A 127 -1.21 47.77 5.63
N VAL A 128 -2.12 47.64 6.59
CA VAL A 128 -3.41 48.32 6.55
C VAL A 128 -3.02 49.79 6.55
N GLN A 129 -2.77 50.32 5.36
CA GLN A 129 -2.66 51.75 5.16
C GLN A 129 -4.07 52.28 5.29
N ASP A 130 -4.16 53.23 6.21
CA ASP A 130 -5.28 54.11 6.49
C ASP A 130 -6.01 54.52 5.21
N GLU A 131 -7.31 54.70 5.40
CA GLU A 131 -8.26 55.27 4.45
C GLU A 131 -7.67 56.46 3.69
N ASP A 132 -7.68 56.37 2.36
CA ASP A 132 -7.76 57.55 1.50
C ASP A 132 -8.90 57.28 0.50
N PRO A 133 -10.05 57.97 0.63
CA PRO A 133 -11.18 57.82 -0.27
C PRO A 133 -10.92 58.73 -1.46
N ASP A 134 -10.38 58.19 -2.57
CA ASP A 134 -10.57 58.72 -3.93
C ASP A 134 -9.61 58.02 -4.91
N ALA A 135 -9.97 56.79 -5.31
CA ALA A 135 -9.48 56.21 -6.56
C ALA A 135 -10.58 55.30 -7.15
N VAL A 136 -11.27 55.84 -8.15
CA VAL A 136 -12.29 55.21 -9.00
C VAL A 136 -11.72 53.92 -9.65
N PRO A 137 -12.54 52.87 -9.87
CA PRO A 137 -12.04 51.54 -10.18
C PRO A 137 -11.81 51.36 -11.68
N ASP A 138 -10.64 50.87 -12.08
CA ASP A 138 -10.49 50.30 -13.42
C ASP A 138 -10.95 48.83 -13.42
N ALA A 139 -12.03 48.64 -14.17
CA ALA A 139 -12.61 47.37 -14.55
C ALA A 139 -11.66 46.61 -15.47
N ASP A 140 -11.29 45.38 -15.08
CA ASP A 140 -11.20 44.20 -15.95
C ASP A 140 -10.44 43.05 -15.25
N ALA A 141 -10.98 42.58 -14.13
CA ALA A 141 -10.61 41.28 -13.59
C ALA A 141 -11.40 40.18 -14.32
N ALA A 142 -10.87 39.67 -15.43
CA ALA A 142 -11.43 38.48 -16.08
C ALA A 142 -11.31 37.25 -15.15
N PRO A 143 -12.42 36.58 -14.76
CA PRO A 143 -12.33 35.42 -13.88
C PRO A 143 -11.83 34.19 -14.65
N VAL A 144 -10.64 33.71 -14.29
CA VAL A 144 -10.06 32.45 -14.75
C VAL A 144 -10.99 31.28 -14.37
N ARG A 145 -11.74 30.76 -15.35
CA ARG A 145 -12.62 29.60 -15.18
C ARG A 145 -11.80 28.35 -14.82
N ARG A 146 -11.83 27.96 -13.55
CA ARG A 146 -11.44 26.61 -13.10
C ARG A 146 -12.41 25.56 -13.68
N ARG A 147 -11.96 24.80 -14.69
CA ARG A 147 -12.71 23.63 -15.18
C ARG A 147 -12.49 22.46 -14.21
N LYS A 148 -13.49 22.19 -13.36
CA LYS A 148 -13.58 20.96 -12.56
C LYS A 148 -13.80 19.76 -13.49
N ALA A 149 -13.04 18.70 -13.23
CA ALA A 149 -13.15 17.38 -13.84
C ALA A 149 -14.54 16.75 -13.64
N ARG A 150 -14.94 15.86 -14.54
CA ARG A 150 -16.05 14.94 -14.29
C ARG A 150 -15.83 13.58 -14.99
N ARG A 151 -15.70 12.57 -14.13
CA ARG A 151 -16.06 11.14 -14.24
C ARG A 151 -15.44 10.31 -15.35
#